data_AF-A0A0G4NKI8-F1
#
_entry.id   AF-A0A0G4NKI8-F1
#
_cell.length_a   1.000
_cell.length_b   1.000
_cell.length_c   1.000
_cell.angle_alpha   90.00
_cell.angle_beta   90.00
_cell.angle_gamma   90.00
#
_symmetry.space_group_name_H-M   'P 1'
#
loop_
_entity.id
_entity.type
_entity.pdbx_description
1 polymer ?
#
loop_
_entity_poly.entity_id
_entity_poly.type
_entity_poly.pdbx_seq_one_letter_code
_entity_poly.pdbx_strand_id
1 'polypeptide(L)'
;MSNSAVVRWTVGLSAAVAGVFAFAVVRLQQPLSEADVDGPQTYCYRGVRTHDDEQPTAQCFTVEDGKFSRVFAWDDASLTTTPGFVIPGLWDGHGHLLQYGEFLHSVDLFGAASFDDVRGRLRNYVDANPDAGTSEEWIRGVGWDQNVYGRMPTAADIEEDELLRGKFFMLDRIDVHCSWVSQAVLDLLPADIPDVPGGDIIREPGMGVFCDNAMDMLYAIFPAPGLEKKRAFVSTAMAKLNEETTFDLIFDYTFLCALPLSARPKWAARMAALLNPNGGRLVCLEFPSGKPLSQVGPPWGLTNDTYLALLARPGEEPTTAPDGSINVPDIRPGGLRRLELVKPARTHKAGENEDGTVRDWLHVWSLVGA
;
A
#
# COMPACT_ATOMS: atom_id res chain seq x y z
N MET A 1 33.80 42.39 -54.13
CA MET A 1 33.03 43.57 -53.70
C MET A 1 31.82 43.08 -52.91
N SER A 2 31.71 43.55 -51.65
CA SER A 2 30.49 43.70 -50.83
C SER A 2 29.62 42.46 -50.58
N ASN A 3 29.76 41.82 -49.40
CA ASN A 3 28.98 42.04 -48.16
C ASN A 3 27.62 41.32 -48.14
N SER A 4 27.46 40.32 -47.26
CA SER A 4 26.95 40.61 -45.92
C SER A 4 27.13 39.40 -45.00
N ALA A 5 27.61 39.68 -43.79
CA ALA A 5 27.76 38.77 -42.67
C ALA A 5 26.57 38.94 -41.73
N VAL A 6 25.94 37.85 -41.27
CA VAL A 6 25.32 37.74 -39.93
C VAL A 6 25.35 36.26 -39.52
N VAL A 7 26.39 35.86 -38.78
CA VAL A 7 26.37 35.47 -37.36
C VAL A 7 25.85 34.05 -37.08
N ARG A 8 26.84 33.16 -36.91
CA ARG A 8 26.81 32.00 -36.01
C ARG A 8 26.57 32.47 -34.58
N TRP A 9 25.46 32.08 -33.95
CA TRP A 9 25.24 31.83 -32.51
C TRP A 9 23.82 31.23 -32.47
N THR A 10 23.63 29.93 -32.26
CA THR A 10 23.20 29.42 -30.95
C THR A 10 23.20 27.89 -31.00
N VAL A 11 24.33 27.28 -30.65
CA VAL A 11 24.32 26.01 -29.94
C VAL A 11 23.94 26.39 -28.51
N GLY A 12 22.76 25.97 -28.05
CA GLY A 12 22.33 26.22 -26.68
C GLY A 12 20.88 26.66 -26.57
N LEU A 13 19.93 25.82 -26.98
CA LEU A 13 18.55 25.91 -26.48
C LEU A 13 17.81 24.59 -26.69
N SER A 14 18.33 23.48 -26.14
CA SER A 14 17.56 22.22 -26.07
C SER A 14 17.71 21.46 -24.75
N ALA A 15 18.48 21.96 -23.79
CA ALA A 15 18.49 21.44 -22.42
C ALA A 15 17.51 22.17 -21.48
N ALA A 16 17.04 23.38 -21.84
CA ALA A 16 16.19 24.19 -20.97
C ALA A 16 14.68 23.89 -21.09
N VAL A 17 14.22 23.24 -22.17
CA VAL A 17 12.79 22.92 -22.35
C VAL A 17 12.42 21.56 -21.76
N ALA A 18 13.35 20.60 -21.73
CA ALA A 18 13.17 19.34 -20.99
C ALA A 18 13.26 19.53 -19.46
N GLY A 19 14.03 20.52 -18.99
CA GLY A 19 14.15 20.84 -17.57
C GLY A 19 12.89 21.46 -16.95
N VAL A 20 12.05 22.15 -17.74
CA VAL A 20 10.83 22.81 -17.23
C VAL A 20 9.66 21.82 -17.12
N PHE A 21 9.61 20.77 -17.94
CA PHE A 21 8.60 19.71 -17.80
C PHE A 21 8.97 18.66 -16.74
N ALA A 22 10.25 18.39 -16.52
CA ALA A 22 10.69 17.51 -15.43
C ALA A 22 10.50 18.15 -14.03
N PHE A 23 10.56 19.48 -13.93
CA PHE A 23 10.32 20.18 -12.65
C PHE A 23 8.84 20.33 -12.28
N ALA A 24 7.91 20.10 -13.20
CA ALA A 24 6.46 20.23 -12.94
C ALA A 24 5.81 18.94 -12.39
N VAL A 25 6.46 17.77 -12.55
CA VAL A 25 5.94 16.47 -12.08
C VAL A 25 6.59 16.02 -10.76
N VAL A 26 7.67 16.68 -10.32
CA VAL A 26 8.37 16.37 -9.06
C VAL A 26 7.77 17.08 -7.83
N ARG A 27 6.71 17.87 -7.98
CA ARG A 27 6.02 18.53 -6.84
C ARG A 27 4.98 17.70 -6.09
N LEU A 28 4.78 16.42 -6.43
CA LEU A 28 3.84 15.52 -5.73
C LEU A 28 4.51 14.46 -4.83
N GLN A 29 5.82 14.60 -4.52
CA GLN A 29 6.54 13.64 -3.68
C GLN A 29 7.35 14.30 -2.56
N GLN A 30 6.81 15.37 -1.94
CA GLN A 30 7.37 15.80 -0.65
C GLN A 30 6.86 14.85 0.45
N PRO A 31 7.75 14.22 1.24
CA PRO A 31 7.33 13.59 2.49
C PRO A 31 6.67 14.68 3.34
N LEU A 32 5.50 14.37 3.91
CA LEU A 32 4.69 15.22 4.81
C LEU A 32 5.45 16.42 5.36
N SER A 33 5.47 17.50 4.58
CA SER A 33 5.77 18.83 5.07
C SER A 33 4.42 19.46 5.38
N GLU A 34 4.24 19.87 6.63
CA GLU A 34 3.12 20.69 7.12
C GLU A 34 2.67 21.69 6.06
N ALA A 35 1.39 21.60 5.65
CA ALA A 35 0.73 22.66 4.89
C ALA A 35 -0.77 22.69 5.26
N ASP A 36 -1.19 23.84 5.77
CA ASP A 36 -2.51 24.24 6.28
C ASP A 36 -3.71 23.87 5.38
N VAL A 37 -4.87 23.54 5.98
CA VAL A 37 -6.21 23.63 5.35
C VAL A 37 -7.27 24.16 6.34
N ASP A 38 -7.73 25.36 6.01
CA ASP A 38 -8.64 26.31 6.66
C ASP A 38 -10.15 25.89 6.65
N GLY A 39 -10.84 25.96 7.81
CA GLY A 39 -12.32 25.98 8.00
C GLY A 39 -13.19 24.79 7.51
N PRO A 40 -14.51 24.76 7.82
CA PRO A 40 -15.44 23.78 7.26
C PRO A 40 -15.58 23.93 5.74
N GLN A 41 -15.40 22.84 5.00
CA GLN A 41 -15.47 22.82 3.54
C GLN A 41 -16.61 21.93 3.07
N THR A 42 -17.47 22.44 2.19
CA THR A 42 -18.60 21.67 1.65
C THR A 42 -18.31 21.20 0.25
N TYR A 43 -18.55 19.91 0.00
CA TYR A 43 -18.42 19.28 -1.31
C TYR A 43 -19.77 18.79 -1.76
N CYS A 44 -20.13 19.15 -2.98
CA CYS A 44 -21.36 18.71 -3.61
C CYS A 44 -21.03 17.97 -4.90
N TYR A 45 -21.72 16.86 -5.12
CA TYR A 45 -21.55 15.95 -6.24
C TYR A 45 -22.91 15.57 -6.83
N ARG A 46 -22.89 14.85 -7.97
CA ARG A 46 -24.12 14.31 -8.56
C ARG A 46 -24.80 13.30 -7.64
N GLY A 47 -24.02 12.59 -6.82
CA GLY A 47 -24.55 11.71 -5.79
C GLY A 47 -23.45 11.21 -4.86
N VAL A 48 -23.83 11.03 -3.60
CA VAL A 48 -22.98 10.55 -2.51
C VAL A 48 -23.66 9.31 -1.95
N ARG A 49 -22.96 8.18 -1.92
CA ARG A 49 -23.41 6.97 -1.25
C ARG A 49 -22.82 6.93 0.16
N THR A 50 -23.68 6.77 1.15
CA THR A 50 -23.29 6.88 2.57
C THR A 50 -23.11 5.51 3.23
N HIS A 51 -23.73 4.46 2.68
CA HIS A 51 -23.90 3.16 3.33
C HIS A 51 -24.64 3.22 4.69
N ASP A 52 -25.37 4.32 4.93
CA ASP A 52 -26.34 4.46 6.02
C ASP A 52 -27.71 3.93 5.56
N ASP A 53 -28.37 3.11 6.37
CA ASP A 53 -29.69 2.55 6.06
C ASP A 53 -30.80 3.63 6.11
N GLU A 54 -30.64 4.67 6.95
CA GLU A 54 -31.63 5.74 7.11
C GLU A 54 -31.45 6.86 6.06
N GLN A 55 -30.22 7.08 5.59
CA GLN A 55 -29.90 8.07 4.56
C GLN A 55 -28.91 7.50 3.53
N PRO A 56 -29.32 6.53 2.68
CA PRO A 56 -28.41 5.80 1.80
C PRO A 56 -27.79 6.65 0.67
N THR A 57 -28.39 7.81 0.38
CA THR A 57 -27.93 8.74 -0.66
C THR A 57 -27.98 10.19 -0.18
N ALA A 58 -27.03 10.98 -0.66
CA ALA A 58 -26.98 12.43 -0.51
C ALA A 58 -26.41 13.09 -1.78
N GLN A 59 -26.30 14.41 -1.79
CA GLN A 59 -25.64 15.15 -2.86
C GLN A 59 -24.49 16.01 -2.34
N CYS A 60 -24.52 16.40 -1.07
CA CYS A 60 -23.49 17.21 -0.46
C CYS A 60 -23.05 16.64 0.88
N PHE A 61 -21.81 16.89 1.24
CA PHE A 61 -21.31 16.69 2.59
C PHE A 61 -20.36 17.83 2.97
N THR A 62 -20.40 18.24 4.24
CA THR A 62 -19.50 19.26 4.79
C THR A 62 -18.45 18.58 5.62
N VAL A 63 -17.19 18.93 5.42
CA VAL A 63 -16.05 18.36 6.11
C VAL A 63 -15.36 19.46 6.85
N GLU A 64 -15.32 19.29 8.14
CA GLU A 64 -14.51 20.09 9.02
C GLU A 64 -13.56 19.11 9.67
N ASP A 65 -12.26 19.43 9.72
CA ASP A 65 -11.36 18.64 10.54
C ASP A 65 -11.25 17.22 9.98
N GLY A 66 -11.31 16.94 8.67
CA GLY A 66 -11.45 15.58 8.13
C GLY A 66 -12.82 14.93 8.41
N LYS A 67 -13.80 15.63 9.00
CA LYS A 67 -15.09 15.07 9.40
C LYS A 67 -16.29 15.61 8.62
N PHE A 68 -17.01 14.83 7.80
CA PHE A 68 -18.46 14.93 7.48
C PHE A 68 -19.31 15.45 8.68
N SER A 69 -19.40 16.75 8.88
CA SER A 69 -20.25 17.41 9.88
C SER A 69 -21.70 17.50 9.43
N ARG A 70 -21.94 17.38 8.12
CA ARG A 70 -23.26 17.28 7.48
C ARG A 70 -23.18 16.34 6.28
N VAL A 71 -24.25 15.58 6.05
CA VAL A 71 -24.49 14.80 4.83
C VAL A 71 -25.94 15.06 4.43
N PHE A 72 -26.19 15.67 3.28
CA PHE A 72 -27.51 16.24 2.99
C PHE A 72 -27.85 16.25 1.49
N ALA A 73 -29.14 16.34 1.21
CA ALA A 73 -29.64 16.57 -0.13
C ALA A 73 -29.36 18.01 -0.57
N TRP A 74 -29.44 18.29 -1.87
CA TRP A 74 -29.28 19.64 -2.38
C TRP A 74 -30.34 20.58 -1.77
N ASP A 75 -29.94 21.48 -0.87
CA ASP A 75 -30.82 22.40 -0.14
C ASP A 75 -30.56 23.88 -0.47
N ASP A 76 -29.45 24.18 -1.14
CA ASP A 76 -29.01 25.54 -1.49
C ASP A 76 -28.52 25.62 -2.94
N ALA A 77 -29.17 26.46 -3.74
CA ALA A 77 -28.86 26.68 -5.16
C ALA A 77 -27.53 27.44 -5.41
N SER A 78 -26.91 28.00 -4.37
CA SER A 78 -25.62 28.71 -4.46
C SER A 78 -24.39 27.80 -4.36
N LEU A 79 -24.57 26.53 -3.99
CA LEU A 79 -23.48 25.57 -3.87
C LEU A 79 -22.98 25.13 -5.26
N THR A 80 -21.66 25.01 -5.41
CA THR A 80 -21.03 24.54 -6.65
C THR A 80 -21.00 23.02 -6.67
N THR A 81 -21.56 22.39 -7.70
CA THR A 81 -21.46 20.93 -7.89
C THR A 81 -20.18 20.55 -8.63
N THR A 82 -19.45 19.59 -8.09
CA THR A 82 -18.40 18.87 -8.80
C THR A 82 -19.01 17.70 -9.58
N PRO A 83 -18.70 17.53 -10.87
CA PRO A 83 -19.13 16.34 -11.61
C PRO A 83 -18.58 15.06 -10.95
N GLY A 84 -19.42 14.04 -10.79
CA GLY A 84 -19.01 12.74 -10.28
C GLY A 84 -19.86 12.23 -9.12
N PHE A 85 -19.44 11.11 -8.54
CA PHE A 85 -20.08 10.47 -7.42
C PHE A 85 -19.05 10.18 -6.32
N VAL A 86 -19.50 10.13 -5.07
CA VAL A 86 -18.67 9.80 -3.91
C VAL A 86 -19.16 8.53 -3.25
N ILE A 87 -18.21 7.68 -2.84
CA ILE A 87 -18.42 6.47 -2.06
C ILE A 87 -17.41 6.47 -0.90
N PRO A 88 -17.62 5.67 0.16
CA PRO A 88 -16.59 5.48 1.18
C PRO A 88 -15.28 4.96 0.56
N GLY A 89 -14.14 5.34 1.17
CA GLY A 89 -12.83 4.82 0.77
C GLY A 89 -12.79 3.29 0.75
N LEU A 90 -11.96 2.71 -0.12
CA LEU A 90 -11.87 1.26 -0.28
C LEU A 90 -10.99 0.62 0.80
N TRP A 91 -11.40 -0.57 1.20
CA TRP A 91 -10.86 -1.30 2.35
C TRP A 91 -10.44 -2.69 1.93
N ASP A 92 -9.13 -2.93 1.85
CA ASP A 92 -8.60 -4.26 1.60
C ASP A 92 -8.51 -5.03 2.92
N GLY A 93 -9.45 -5.96 3.11
CA GLY A 93 -9.51 -6.81 4.31
C GLY A 93 -8.49 -7.96 4.31
N HIS A 94 -7.76 -8.18 3.21
CA HIS A 94 -6.78 -9.25 3.09
C HIS A 94 -5.76 -8.96 1.97
N GLY A 95 -4.76 -8.14 2.28
CA GLY A 95 -3.68 -7.78 1.34
C GLY A 95 -2.29 -8.18 1.84
N HIS A 96 -1.44 -8.66 0.93
CA HIS A 96 -0.03 -8.95 1.20
C HIS A 96 0.86 -7.75 0.85
N LEU A 97 0.89 -6.73 1.71
CA LEU A 97 1.54 -5.44 1.40
C LEU A 97 3.02 -5.57 1.00
N LEU A 98 3.80 -6.40 1.70
CA LEU A 98 5.22 -6.59 1.39
C LEU A 98 5.42 -7.25 0.03
N GLN A 99 4.63 -8.28 -0.28
CA GLN A 99 4.70 -9.01 -1.55
C GLN A 99 4.19 -8.14 -2.71
N TYR A 100 3.18 -7.31 -2.47
CA TYR A 100 2.76 -6.29 -3.44
C TYR A 100 3.90 -5.30 -3.73
N GLY A 101 4.63 -4.89 -2.69
CA GLY A 101 5.83 -4.07 -2.86
C GLY A 101 6.94 -4.77 -3.64
N GLU A 102 7.21 -6.05 -3.35
CA GLU A 102 8.16 -6.85 -4.13
C GLU A 102 7.73 -6.96 -5.60
N PHE A 103 6.43 -7.18 -5.86
CA PHE A 103 5.86 -7.21 -7.20
C PHE A 103 6.13 -5.90 -7.96
N LEU A 104 5.90 -4.75 -7.33
CA LEU A 104 6.15 -3.43 -7.95
C LEU A 104 7.63 -3.18 -8.28
N HIS A 105 8.54 -3.95 -7.70
CA HIS A 105 9.99 -3.92 -7.96
C HIS A 105 10.46 -5.11 -8.80
N SER A 106 9.53 -5.88 -9.36
CA SER A 106 9.78 -7.08 -10.16
C SER A 106 9.38 -6.83 -11.62
N VAL A 107 9.72 -7.77 -12.50
CA VAL A 107 9.29 -7.72 -13.91
C VAL A 107 7.81 -8.07 -14.01
N ASP A 108 7.02 -7.14 -14.54
CA ASP A 108 5.61 -7.37 -14.86
C ASP A 108 5.50 -8.19 -16.16
N LEU A 109 5.09 -9.45 -16.03
CA LEU A 109 4.89 -10.38 -17.15
C LEU A 109 3.42 -10.59 -17.49
N PHE A 110 2.49 -9.88 -16.83
CA PHE A 110 1.07 -10.00 -17.15
C PHE A 110 0.83 -9.58 -18.61
N GLY A 111 0.08 -10.41 -19.33
CA GLY A 111 -0.20 -10.22 -20.75
C GLY A 111 1.02 -10.37 -21.67
N ALA A 112 2.13 -10.93 -21.20
CA ALA A 112 3.25 -11.22 -22.08
C ALA A 112 2.84 -12.26 -23.14
N ALA A 113 2.91 -11.90 -24.42
CA ALA A 113 2.29 -12.67 -25.50
C ALA A 113 3.15 -13.82 -26.05
N SER A 114 4.45 -13.85 -25.70
CA SER A 114 5.41 -14.84 -26.18
C SER A 114 6.66 -14.86 -25.29
N PHE A 115 7.52 -15.86 -25.47
CA PHE A 115 8.84 -15.88 -24.81
C PHE A 115 9.71 -14.69 -25.24
N ASP A 116 9.60 -14.20 -26.47
CA ASP A 116 10.28 -12.99 -26.93
C ASP A 116 9.84 -11.74 -26.15
N ASP A 117 8.55 -11.61 -25.84
CA ASP A 117 8.03 -10.52 -25.01
C ASP A 117 8.61 -10.62 -23.59
N VAL A 118 8.57 -11.82 -22.99
CA VAL A 118 9.18 -12.07 -21.68
C VAL A 118 10.66 -11.66 -21.67
N ARG A 119 11.46 -12.13 -22.64
CA ARG A 119 12.88 -11.74 -22.79
C ARG A 119 13.04 -10.23 -22.94
N GLY A 120 12.19 -9.58 -23.75
CA GLY A 120 12.19 -8.13 -23.91
C GLY A 120 11.96 -7.38 -22.58
N ARG A 121 11.00 -7.81 -21.77
CA ARG A 121 10.73 -7.21 -20.46
C ARG A 121 11.85 -7.46 -19.45
N LEU A 122 12.44 -8.66 -19.46
CA LEU A 122 13.62 -8.97 -18.66
C LEU A 122 14.82 -8.11 -19.06
N ARG A 123 15.09 -7.91 -20.36
CA ARG A 123 16.15 -7.01 -20.82
C ARG A 123 15.95 -5.59 -20.33
N ASN A 124 14.75 -5.04 -20.50
CA ASN A 124 14.43 -3.70 -20.00
C ASN A 124 14.65 -3.58 -18.49
N TYR A 125 14.32 -4.63 -17.72
CA TYR A 125 14.56 -4.65 -16.28
C TYR A 125 16.06 -4.69 -15.94
N VAL A 126 16.85 -5.52 -16.63
CA VAL A 126 18.30 -5.61 -16.43
C VAL A 126 18.98 -4.28 -16.80
N ASP A 127 18.57 -3.64 -17.89
CA ASP A 127 19.10 -2.34 -18.31
C ASP A 127 18.81 -1.24 -17.27
N ALA A 128 17.63 -1.27 -16.65
CA ALA A 128 17.26 -0.34 -15.59
C ALA A 128 17.86 -0.70 -14.22
N ASN A 129 18.28 -1.95 -14.01
CA ASN A 129 18.81 -2.48 -12.75
C ASN A 129 20.09 -3.28 -13.00
N PRO A 130 21.25 -2.63 -13.24
CA PRO A 130 22.48 -3.31 -13.65
C PRO A 130 23.02 -4.33 -12.63
N ASP A 131 22.72 -4.13 -11.35
CA ASP A 131 23.12 -5.02 -10.25
C ASP A 131 22.23 -6.26 -10.11
N ALA A 132 21.15 -6.35 -10.91
CA ALA A 132 20.23 -7.47 -10.87
C ALA A 132 20.72 -8.71 -11.66
N GLY A 133 20.19 -9.85 -11.26
CA GLY A 133 20.42 -11.17 -11.85
C GLY A 133 21.78 -11.77 -11.49
N THR A 134 22.32 -11.43 -10.32
CA THR A 134 23.51 -12.05 -9.72
C THR A 134 23.10 -13.17 -8.76
N SER A 135 24.06 -13.95 -8.25
CA SER A 135 23.78 -15.00 -7.26
C SER A 135 23.20 -14.45 -5.95
N GLU A 136 23.47 -13.19 -5.64
CA GLU A 136 22.99 -12.49 -4.44
C GLU A 136 21.72 -11.66 -4.68
N GLU A 137 21.39 -11.35 -5.93
CA GLU A 137 20.28 -10.47 -6.29
C GLU A 137 19.55 -11.01 -7.52
N TRP A 138 18.61 -11.93 -7.29
CA TRP A 138 17.88 -12.58 -8.37
C TRP A 138 16.84 -11.64 -8.98
N ILE A 139 16.66 -11.72 -10.30
CA ILE A 139 15.56 -11.04 -10.98
C ILE A 139 14.26 -11.75 -10.60
N ARG A 140 13.34 -11.01 -9.98
CA ARG A 140 11.97 -11.48 -9.74
C ARG A 140 11.05 -10.97 -10.83
N GLY A 141 9.96 -11.69 -11.06
CA GLY A 141 8.87 -11.25 -11.93
C GLY A 141 7.62 -12.08 -11.66
N VAL A 142 6.48 -11.66 -12.18
CA VAL A 142 5.22 -12.39 -12.04
C VAL A 142 4.30 -12.12 -13.21
N GLY A 143 3.45 -13.08 -13.54
CA GLY A 143 2.36 -12.89 -14.50
C GLY A 143 2.48 -13.71 -15.78
N TRP A 144 3.48 -14.58 -15.90
CA TRP A 144 3.60 -15.45 -17.06
C TRP A 144 2.47 -16.50 -17.09
N ASP A 145 2.06 -16.91 -18.29
CA ASP A 145 0.94 -17.83 -18.50
C ASP A 145 1.23 -18.83 -19.63
N GLN A 146 1.38 -20.10 -19.28
CA GLN A 146 1.60 -21.20 -20.21
C GLN A 146 0.47 -21.37 -21.23
N ASN A 147 -0.76 -20.95 -20.92
CA ASN A 147 -1.88 -21.03 -21.87
C ASN A 147 -1.65 -20.09 -23.07
N VAL A 148 -0.95 -18.99 -22.86
CA VAL A 148 -0.56 -18.05 -23.92
C VAL A 148 0.55 -18.67 -24.78
N TYR A 149 1.49 -19.38 -24.17
CA TYR A 149 2.66 -19.96 -24.87
C TYR A 149 2.39 -21.34 -25.48
N GLY A 150 1.29 -21.99 -25.11
CA GLY A 150 0.92 -23.34 -25.54
C GLY A 150 1.72 -24.47 -24.88
N ARG A 151 2.62 -24.14 -23.95
CA ARG A 151 3.41 -25.09 -23.16
C ARG A 151 4.00 -24.41 -21.92
N MET A 152 4.46 -25.22 -20.96
CA MET A 152 5.29 -24.72 -19.87
C MET A 152 6.60 -24.12 -20.42
N PRO A 153 7.08 -23.02 -19.82
CA PRO A 153 8.40 -22.49 -20.11
C PRO A 153 9.49 -23.45 -19.58
N THR A 154 10.70 -23.27 -20.08
CA THR A 154 11.91 -23.97 -19.66
C THR A 154 13.02 -22.97 -19.39
N ALA A 155 14.04 -23.35 -18.62
CA ALA A 155 15.21 -22.49 -18.43
C ALA A 155 15.83 -22.07 -19.78
N ALA A 156 15.87 -22.99 -20.75
CA ALA A 156 16.44 -22.76 -22.08
C ALA A 156 15.74 -21.63 -22.87
N ASP A 157 14.46 -21.37 -22.60
CA ASP A 157 13.72 -20.30 -23.31
C ASP A 157 14.28 -18.91 -23.01
N ILE A 158 14.86 -18.64 -21.84
CA ILE A 158 15.52 -17.35 -21.59
C ILE A 158 16.96 -17.35 -22.08
N GLU A 159 17.66 -18.49 -21.99
CA GLU A 159 19.08 -18.64 -22.37
C GLU A 159 19.35 -18.39 -23.87
N GLU A 160 18.30 -18.37 -24.70
CA GLU A 160 18.36 -17.91 -26.10
C GLU A 160 18.84 -16.45 -26.22
N ASP A 161 18.59 -15.60 -25.21
CA ASP A 161 19.02 -14.21 -25.17
C ASP A 161 20.41 -14.09 -24.51
N GLU A 162 21.40 -13.62 -25.27
CA GLU A 162 22.78 -13.50 -24.79
C GLU A 162 22.93 -12.55 -23.59
N LEU A 163 22.07 -11.54 -23.46
CA LEU A 163 22.10 -10.59 -22.33
C LEU A 163 21.54 -11.18 -21.05
N LEU A 164 20.65 -12.17 -21.16
CA LEU A 164 20.01 -12.84 -20.03
C LEU A 164 20.73 -14.13 -19.64
N ARG A 165 21.61 -14.66 -20.51
CA ARG A 165 22.40 -15.87 -20.26
C ARG A 165 23.20 -15.77 -18.96
N GLY A 166 23.03 -16.77 -18.10
CA GLY A 166 23.73 -16.83 -16.81
C GLY A 166 23.20 -15.88 -15.74
N LYS A 167 22.13 -15.12 -16.00
CA LYS A 167 21.45 -14.33 -14.97
C LYS A 167 20.60 -15.24 -14.08
N PHE A 168 20.51 -14.89 -12.80
CA PHE A 168 19.64 -15.58 -11.85
C PHE A 168 18.25 -14.95 -11.91
N PHE A 169 17.22 -15.73 -12.26
CA PHE A 169 15.84 -15.28 -12.20
C PHE A 169 14.91 -16.33 -11.57
N MET A 170 13.84 -15.83 -10.95
CA MET A 170 12.72 -16.61 -10.44
C MET A 170 11.43 -15.84 -10.71
N LEU A 171 10.66 -16.34 -11.68
CA LEU A 171 9.51 -15.68 -12.27
C LEU A 171 8.25 -16.47 -11.89
N ASP A 172 7.29 -15.83 -11.25
CA ASP A 172 6.09 -16.50 -10.73
C ASP A 172 4.96 -16.49 -11.77
N ARG A 173 4.21 -17.59 -11.81
CA ARG A 173 3.06 -17.75 -12.71
C ARG A 173 2.00 -16.72 -12.38
N ILE A 174 1.08 -16.48 -13.32
CA ILE A 174 -0.06 -15.57 -13.15
C ILE A 174 -0.88 -15.82 -11.88
N ASP A 175 -0.94 -17.06 -11.39
CA ASP A 175 -1.63 -17.45 -10.16
C ASP A 175 -0.69 -17.77 -8.99
N VAL A 176 0.60 -17.45 -9.11
CA VAL A 176 1.66 -17.64 -8.10
C VAL A 176 1.89 -19.08 -7.60
N HIS A 177 1.32 -20.09 -8.25
CA HIS A 177 1.46 -21.50 -7.87
C HIS A 177 2.61 -22.24 -8.56
N CYS A 178 3.36 -21.56 -9.44
CA CYS A 178 4.59 -22.09 -10.00
C CYS A 178 5.63 -20.99 -10.18
N SER A 179 6.90 -21.33 -10.00
CA SER A 179 8.04 -20.47 -10.34
C SER A 179 8.83 -21.06 -11.50
N TRP A 180 9.19 -20.20 -12.44
CA TRP A 180 10.10 -20.46 -13.56
C TRP A 180 11.48 -19.85 -13.26
N VAL A 181 12.53 -20.68 -13.31
CA VAL A 181 13.90 -20.31 -12.97
C VAL A 181 14.89 -20.52 -14.12
N SER A 182 16.02 -19.81 -14.02
CA SER A 182 17.09 -19.83 -15.01
C SER A 182 17.97 -21.07 -14.91
N GLN A 183 18.82 -21.31 -15.92
CA GLN A 183 19.79 -22.39 -15.84
C GLN A 183 20.78 -22.17 -14.69
N ALA A 184 21.19 -20.92 -14.46
CA ALA A 184 22.08 -20.58 -13.35
C ALA A 184 21.48 -20.94 -11.96
N VAL A 185 20.16 -20.85 -11.81
CA VAL A 185 19.47 -21.30 -10.58
C VAL A 185 19.38 -22.82 -10.52
N LEU A 186 19.08 -23.49 -11.64
CA LEU A 186 19.06 -24.95 -11.70
C LEU A 186 20.42 -25.56 -11.34
N ASP A 187 21.52 -24.90 -11.72
CA ASP A 187 22.89 -25.34 -11.41
C ASP A 187 23.22 -25.28 -9.91
N LEU A 188 22.42 -24.59 -9.10
CA LEU A 188 22.54 -24.59 -7.63
C LEU A 188 21.81 -25.77 -6.97
N LEU A 189 20.92 -26.45 -7.71
CA LEU A 189 20.13 -27.56 -7.19
C LEU A 189 20.86 -28.90 -7.39
N PRO A 190 20.51 -29.93 -6.60
CA PRO A 190 20.99 -31.29 -6.85
C PRO A 190 20.62 -31.76 -8.26
N ALA A 191 21.52 -32.49 -8.92
CA ALA A 191 21.27 -32.98 -10.28
C ALA A 191 20.10 -33.98 -10.37
N ASP A 192 19.87 -34.75 -9.30
CA ASP A 192 18.75 -35.69 -9.19
C ASP A 192 17.80 -35.19 -8.10
N ILE A 193 16.70 -34.56 -8.54
CA ILE A 193 15.68 -34.00 -7.66
C ILE A 193 14.50 -34.98 -7.61
N PRO A 194 14.22 -35.60 -6.45
CA PRO A 194 13.09 -36.50 -6.31
C PRO A 194 11.76 -35.74 -6.39
N ASP A 195 10.68 -36.47 -6.63
CA ASP A 195 9.33 -35.89 -6.59
C ASP A 195 8.98 -35.41 -5.17
N VAL A 196 8.27 -34.29 -5.10
CA VAL A 196 7.90 -33.63 -3.84
C VAL A 196 6.42 -33.87 -3.56
N PRO A 197 6.04 -34.50 -2.44
CA PRO A 197 4.63 -34.66 -2.11
C PRO A 197 3.89 -33.32 -2.06
N GLY A 198 2.81 -33.20 -2.86
CA GLY A 198 2.02 -31.96 -2.95
C GLY A 198 2.68 -30.85 -3.76
N GLY A 199 3.69 -31.17 -4.58
CA GLY A 199 4.29 -30.26 -5.55
C GLY A 199 4.72 -30.99 -6.81
N ASP A 200 4.94 -30.23 -7.87
CA ASP A 200 5.33 -30.78 -9.17
C ASP A 200 6.59 -30.09 -9.70
N ILE A 201 7.51 -30.89 -10.23
CA ILE A 201 8.69 -30.43 -10.94
C ILE A 201 8.47 -30.76 -12.41
N ILE A 202 8.33 -29.74 -13.26
CA ILE A 202 8.09 -29.91 -14.68
C ILE A 202 9.42 -30.27 -15.36
N ARG A 203 9.48 -31.49 -15.88
CA ARG A 203 10.67 -32.03 -16.56
C ARG A 203 10.55 -32.03 -18.08
N GLU A 204 9.33 -31.98 -18.60
CA GLU A 204 9.01 -31.94 -20.03
C GLU A 204 8.26 -30.63 -20.38
N PRO A 205 8.65 -29.90 -21.44
CA PRO A 205 9.68 -30.25 -22.43
C PRO A 205 11.13 -29.97 -21.97
N GLY A 206 11.29 -29.47 -20.76
CA GLY A 206 12.59 -29.23 -20.15
C GLY A 206 12.42 -28.73 -18.72
N MET A 207 13.52 -28.73 -17.97
CA MET A 207 13.56 -28.24 -16.60
C MET A 207 13.38 -26.72 -16.52
N GLY A 208 12.96 -26.25 -15.35
CA GLY A 208 12.91 -24.83 -15.01
C GLY A 208 11.64 -24.40 -14.28
N VAL A 209 10.61 -25.24 -14.23
CA VAL A 209 9.34 -24.89 -13.55
C VAL A 209 9.09 -25.81 -12.36
N PHE A 210 8.81 -25.20 -11.21
CA PHE A 210 8.51 -25.86 -9.95
C PHE A 210 7.17 -25.31 -9.45
N CYS A 211 6.25 -26.18 -9.03
CA CYS A 211 4.90 -25.82 -8.61
C CYS A 211 4.60 -26.30 -7.19
N ASP A 212 3.76 -25.52 -6.49
CA ASP A 212 3.30 -25.77 -5.11
C ASP A 212 4.47 -26.13 -4.17
N ASN A 213 4.40 -27.26 -3.44
CA ASN A 213 5.44 -27.62 -2.46
C ASN A 213 6.84 -27.79 -3.06
N ALA A 214 6.97 -27.99 -4.38
CA ALA A 214 8.28 -28.07 -5.03
C ALA A 214 8.99 -26.71 -5.07
N MET A 215 8.26 -25.60 -4.97
CA MET A 215 8.81 -24.25 -4.91
C MET A 215 9.63 -24.01 -3.63
N ASP A 216 9.38 -24.76 -2.54
CA ASP A 216 10.13 -24.65 -1.29
C ASP A 216 11.63 -24.86 -1.49
N MET A 217 12.03 -25.70 -2.46
CA MET A 217 13.42 -25.92 -2.81
C MET A 217 14.08 -24.66 -3.37
N LEU A 218 13.34 -23.89 -4.15
CA LEU A 218 13.81 -22.62 -4.71
C LEU A 218 13.88 -21.56 -3.61
N TYR A 219 12.85 -21.47 -2.76
CA TYR A 219 12.85 -20.53 -1.64
C TYR A 219 13.95 -20.79 -0.61
N ALA A 220 14.38 -22.05 -0.45
CA ALA A 220 15.48 -22.40 0.43
C ALA A 220 16.84 -21.84 -0.01
N ILE A 221 17.03 -21.62 -1.32
CA ILE A 221 18.27 -21.08 -1.90
C ILE A 221 18.14 -19.62 -2.36
N PHE A 222 16.92 -19.11 -2.48
CA PHE A 222 16.64 -17.73 -2.88
C PHE A 222 17.26 -16.74 -1.87
N PRO A 223 18.11 -15.78 -2.32
CA PRO A 223 18.65 -14.75 -1.46
C PRO A 223 17.55 -13.79 -1.04
N ALA A 224 16.97 -14.04 0.14
CA ALA A 224 15.86 -13.25 0.65
C ALA A 224 16.23 -11.77 0.80
N PRO A 225 15.33 -10.83 0.46
CA PRO A 225 15.64 -9.40 0.47
C PRO A 225 15.99 -8.91 1.88
N GLY A 226 17.04 -8.09 1.95
CA GLY A 226 17.48 -7.42 3.16
C GLY A 226 16.47 -6.39 3.68
N LEU A 227 16.71 -5.87 4.89
CA LEU A 227 15.81 -4.93 5.56
C LEU A 227 15.56 -3.65 4.77
N GLU A 228 16.61 -3.11 4.13
CA GLU A 228 16.51 -1.89 3.32
C GLU A 228 15.56 -2.07 2.13
N LYS A 229 15.72 -3.18 1.40
CA LYS A 229 14.87 -3.51 0.25
C LYS A 229 13.42 -3.75 0.66
N LYS A 230 13.19 -4.46 1.77
CA LYS A 230 11.85 -4.64 2.36
C LYS A 230 11.19 -3.31 2.74
N ARG A 231 11.95 -2.33 3.24
CA ARG A 231 11.42 -0.98 3.51
C ARG A 231 11.03 -0.26 2.22
N ALA A 232 11.86 -0.35 1.19
CA ALA A 232 11.53 0.20 -0.13
C ALA A 232 10.24 -0.42 -0.70
N PHE A 233 10.10 -1.74 -0.62
CA PHE A 233 8.89 -2.46 -1.05
C PHE A 233 7.64 -1.95 -0.35
N VAL A 234 7.63 -1.89 0.98
CA VAL A 234 6.48 -1.39 1.74
C VAL A 234 6.20 0.08 1.40
N SER A 235 7.23 0.92 1.28
CA SER A 235 7.07 2.33 0.93
C SER A 235 6.44 2.50 -0.46
N THR A 236 6.92 1.77 -1.47
CA THR A 236 6.37 1.80 -2.82
C THR A 236 4.95 1.23 -2.86
N ALA A 237 4.70 0.11 -2.19
CA ALA A 237 3.36 -0.48 -2.08
C ALA A 237 2.37 0.49 -1.46
N MET A 238 2.75 1.14 -0.36
CA MET A 238 1.94 2.17 0.26
C MET A 238 1.75 3.35 -0.70
N ALA A 239 2.80 3.87 -1.33
CA ALA A 239 2.66 4.97 -2.28
C ALA A 239 1.77 4.60 -3.48
N LYS A 240 1.75 3.34 -3.90
CA LYS A 240 0.92 2.85 -5.00
C LYS A 240 -0.54 2.64 -4.59
N LEU A 241 -0.78 2.04 -3.43
CA LEU A 241 -2.13 1.91 -2.84
C LEU A 241 -2.74 3.28 -2.52
N ASN A 242 -1.88 4.24 -2.16
CA ASN A 242 -2.23 5.63 -1.89
C ASN A 242 -1.80 6.55 -3.06
N GLU A 243 -1.64 6.03 -4.27
CA GLU A 243 -1.42 6.89 -5.46
C GLU A 243 -2.64 7.78 -5.65
N GLU A 244 -3.80 7.25 -5.24
CA GLU A 244 -4.92 8.02 -4.73
C GLU A 244 -4.55 8.57 -3.32
N THR A 245 -4.19 9.84 -3.25
CA THR A 245 -3.43 10.44 -2.14
C THR A 245 -4.18 10.65 -0.83
N THR A 246 -5.48 10.38 -0.81
CA THR A 246 -6.33 10.57 0.37
C THR A 246 -7.52 9.61 0.36
N PHE A 247 -8.04 9.32 1.56
CA PHE A 247 -9.17 8.41 1.76
C PHE A 247 -10.29 9.10 2.53
N ASP A 248 -11.51 9.00 2.01
CA ASP A 248 -12.73 9.43 2.70
C ASP A 248 -13.07 8.56 3.91
N LEU A 249 -12.53 7.34 3.99
CA LEU A 249 -12.71 6.43 5.11
C LEU A 249 -11.47 5.56 5.33
N ILE A 250 -11.06 5.52 6.59
CA ILE A 250 -10.12 4.61 7.20
C ILE A 250 -10.84 3.97 8.41
N PHE A 251 -10.63 2.69 8.69
CA PHE A 251 -11.33 1.81 9.63
C PHE A 251 -10.31 0.92 10.36
N ASP A 252 -9.63 1.42 11.39
CA ASP A 252 -8.70 0.59 12.14
C ASP A 252 -9.44 -0.50 12.95
N TYR A 253 -9.20 -1.77 12.63
CA TYR A 253 -9.58 -2.90 13.46
C TYR A 253 -8.40 -3.86 13.59
N THR A 254 -8.04 -4.19 14.83
CA THR A 254 -6.89 -5.03 15.20
C THR A 254 -5.52 -4.55 14.73
N PHE A 255 -5.42 -3.45 13.98
CA PHE A 255 -4.17 -2.96 13.43
C PHE A 255 -3.37 -2.17 14.47
N LEU A 256 -3.95 -1.12 15.09
CA LEU A 256 -3.26 -0.36 16.15
C LEU A 256 -2.80 -1.26 17.30
N CYS A 257 -3.64 -2.21 17.71
CA CYS A 257 -3.32 -3.11 18.82
C CYS A 257 -2.23 -4.13 18.47
N ALA A 258 -1.98 -4.40 17.18
CA ALA A 258 -0.91 -5.28 16.75
C ALA A 258 0.46 -4.57 16.74
N LEU A 259 0.47 -3.24 16.63
CA LEU A 259 1.69 -2.45 16.58
C LEU A 259 2.44 -2.42 17.92
N PRO A 260 3.79 -2.45 17.92
CA PRO A 260 4.57 -2.16 19.11
C PRO A 260 4.27 -0.73 19.59
N LEU A 261 4.38 -0.50 20.90
CA LEU A 261 4.04 0.79 21.54
C LEU A 261 4.74 1.98 20.87
N SER A 262 6.02 1.81 20.50
CA SER A 262 6.83 2.84 19.84
C SER A 262 6.40 3.20 18.41
N ALA A 263 5.56 2.38 17.76
CA ALA A 263 5.05 2.66 16.42
C ALA A 263 3.70 3.39 16.43
N ARG A 264 3.01 3.44 17.58
CA ARG A 264 1.66 4.02 17.68
C ARG A 264 1.59 5.53 17.40
N PRO A 265 2.56 6.37 17.81
CA PRO A 265 2.56 7.78 17.39
C PRO A 265 2.63 7.94 15.88
N LYS A 266 3.47 7.11 15.22
CA LYS A 266 3.61 7.10 13.76
C LYS A 266 2.35 6.61 13.06
N TRP A 267 1.66 5.62 13.63
CA TRP A 267 0.34 5.21 13.18
C TRP A 267 -0.63 6.39 13.21
N ALA A 268 -0.71 7.12 14.32
CA ALA A 268 -1.62 8.25 14.45
C ALA A 268 -1.32 9.33 13.40
N ALA A 269 -0.04 9.70 13.23
CA ALA A 269 0.39 10.65 12.20
C ALA A 269 0.06 10.16 10.79
N ARG A 270 0.20 8.86 10.53
CA ARG A 270 -0.13 8.27 9.23
C ARG A 270 -1.63 8.24 8.96
N MET A 271 -2.44 7.89 9.97
CA MET A 271 -3.90 7.95 9.84
C MET A 271 -4.33 9.38 9.55
N ALA A 272 -3.77 10.38 10.25
CA ALA A 272 -4.01 11.80 9.97
C ALA A 272 -3.68 12.17 8.52
N ALA A 273 -2.50 11.80 8.05
CA ALA A 273 -2.00 12.16 6.72
C ALA A 273 -2.74 11.50 5.54
N LEU A 274 -3.20 10.26 5.71
CA LEU A 274 -3.95 9.53 4.69
C LEU A 274 -5.40 9.97 4.59
N LEU A 275 -5.88 10.61 5.64
CA LEU A 275 -7.27 10.99 5.74
C LEU A 275 -7.51 12.17 4.82
N ASN A 276 -8.56 12.07 4.01
CA ASN A 276 -8.98 13.20 3.20
C ASN A 276 -9.19 14.42 4.12
N PRO A 277 -8.41 15.52 4.00
CA PRO A 277 -8.59 16.72 4.83
C PRO A 277 -10.00 17.28 4.66
N ASN A 278 -10.58 16.93 3.52
CA ASN A 278 -11.86 17.27 2.98
C ASN A 278 -12.86 16.10 3.09
N GLY A 279 -12.78 15.22 4.10
CA GLY A 279 -13.87 14.25 4.37
C GLY A 279 -13.60 13.12 5.32
N GLY A 280 -12.34 12.78 5.48
CA GLY A 280 -11.96 11.43 5.84
C GLY A 280 -12.31 11.01 7.27
N ARG A 281 -13.02 9.91 7.45
CA ARG A 281 -13.13 9.28 8.79
C ARG A 281 -12.05 8.31 9.09
N LEU A 282 -11.46 8.41 10.28
CA LEU A 282 -10.84 7.27 10.90
C LEU A 282 -11.85 6.69 11.87
N VAL A 283 -12.37 5.51 11.57
CA VAL A 283 -13.18 4.72 12.48
C VAL A 283 -12.25 3.72 13.16
N CYS A 284 -12.27 3.60 14.47
CA CYS A 284 -11.49 2.60 15.17
C CYS A 284 -12.44 1.69 15.94
N LEU A 285 -12.46 0.40 15.60
CA LEU A 285 -13.08 -0.61 16.45
C LEU A 285 -12.10 -0.94 17.57
N GLU A 286 -12.39 -0.43 18.77
CA GLU A 286 -11.56 -0.63 19.95
C GLU A 286 -11.43 -2.12 20.24
N PHE A 287 -10.22 -2.64 20.07
CA PHE A 287 -9.92 -4.02 20.36
C PHE A 287 -8.46 -4.13 20.79
N PRO A 288 -8.14 -4.89 21.85
CA PRO A 288 -9.06 -5.59 22.75
C PRO A 288 -9.53 -4.67 23.90
N SER A 289 -10.84 -4.41 23.99
CA SER A 289 -11.41 -3.67 25.13
C SER A 289 -11.24 -4.43 26.44
N GLY A 290 -10.74 -3.74 27.47
CA GLY A 290 -10.58 -4.29 28.83
C GLY A 290 -9.29 -5.08 29.08
N LYS A 291 -8.42 -5.26 28.07
CA LYS A 291 -7.07 -5.83 28.30
C LYS A 291 -6.19 -4.79 29.03
N PRO A 292 -5.58 -5.12 30.18
CA PRO A 292 -4.69 -4.20 30.88
C PRO A 292 -3.52 -3.73 30.01
N LEU A 293 -3.18 -2.44 30.10
CA LEU A 293 -2.07 -1.84 29.34
C LEU A 293 -0.70 -2.45 29.67
N SER A 294 -0.54 -3.04 30.86
CA SER A 294 0.67 -3.73 31.29
C SER A 294 0.87 -5.11 30.66
N GLN A 295 -0.17 -5.70 30.05
CA GLN A 295 -0.04 -7.00 29.40
C GLN A 295 0.66 -6.88 28.05
N VAL A 296 1.63 -7.76 27.83
CA VAL A 296 2.33 -7.89 26.54
C VAL A 296 1.37 -8.26 25.41
N GLY A 297 1.63 -7.69 24.23
CA GLY A 297 0.94 -8.00 22.97
C GLY A 297 1.86 -8.68 21.95
N PRO A 298 1.43 -8.77 20.68
CA PRO A 298 0.10 -8.42 20.15
C PRO A 298 -0.98 -9.47 20.48
N PRO A 299 -2.28 -9.09 20.57
CA PRO A 299 -2.76 -7.70 20.58
C PRO A 299 -2.42 -7.05 21.92
N TRP A 300 -1.85 -5.85 21.90
CA TRP A 300 -1.58 -5.06 23.09
C TRP A 300 -2.88 -4.45 23.64
N GLY A 301 -2.92 -4.13 24.94
CA GLY A 301 -4.06 -3.41 25.51
C GLY A 301 -4.30 -2.06 24.84
N LEU A 302 -5.58 -1.73 24.63
CA LEU A 302 -6.04 -0.43 24.14
C LEU A 302 -7.17 0.08 25.04
N THR A 303 -7.16 1.39 25.27
CA THR A 303 -8.18 2.10 26.03
C THR A 303 -8.65 3.32 25.26
N ASN A 304 -9.82 3.82 25.64
CA ASN A 304 -10.32 5.14 25.26
C ASN A 304 -9.23 6.22 25.29
N ASP A 305 -8.51 6.32 26.40
CA ASP A 305 -7.50 7.36 26.61
C ASP A 305 -6.27 7.18 25.74
N THR A 306 -5.96 5.93 25.36
CA THR A 306 -4.88 5.63 24.40
C THR A 306 -5.16 6.28 23.05
N TYR A 307 -6.39 6.10 22.54
CA TYR A 307 -6.77 6.73 21.28
C TYR A 307 -6.80 8.25 21.40
N LEU A 308 -7.39 8.80 22.47
CA LEU A 308 -7.44 10.24 22.69
C LEU A 308 -6.04 10.86 22.72
N ALA A 309 -5.09 10.25 23.43
CA ALA A 309 -3.73 10.77 23.51
C ALA A 309 -2.97 10.70 22.18
N LEU A 310 -3.04 9.55 21.49
CA LEU A 310 -2.36 9.35 20.21
C LEU A 310 -2.92 10.27 19.11
N LEU A 311 -4.24 10.40 19.06
CA LEU A 311 -4.93 11.09 17.99
C LEU A 311 -5.03 12.59 18.26
N ALA A 312 -5.06 13.07 19.51
CA ALA A 312 -4.98 14.50 19.81
C ALA A 312 -3.67 15.14 19.32
N ARG A 313 -2.56 14.39 19.38
CA ARG A 313 -1.24 14.83 18.89
C ARG A 313 -0.54 13.75 18.06
N PRO A 314 -0.98 13.54 16.80
CA PRO A 314 -0.47 12.51 15.92
C PRO A 314 1.04 12.64 15.72
N GLY A 315 1.80 11.60 16.07
CA GLY A 315 3.26 11.60 16.01
C GLY A 315 3.97 11.89 17.33
N GLU A 316 3.27 12.36 18.37
CA GLU A 316 3.82 12.52 19.72
C GLU A 316 3.58 11.26 20.57
N GLU A 317 4.54 10.95 21.46
CA GLU A 317 4.38 9.85 22.42
C GLU A 317 3.40 10.24 23.54
N PRO A 318 2.39 9.40 23.85
CA PRO A 318 1.51 9.64 25.00
C PRO A 318 2.29 9.67 26.32
N THR A 319 1.94 10.61 27.19
CA THR A 319 2.50 10.66 28.56
C THR A 319 1.58 9.91 29.53
N THR A 320 2.13 9.48 30.67
CA THR A 320 1.39 8.76 31.71
C THR A 320 1.42 9.51 33.04
N ALA A 321 0.35 9.40 33.83
CA ALA A 321 0.29 9.90 35.19
C ALA A 321 1.01 8.94 36.17
N PRO A 322 1.33 9.39 37.40
CA PRO A 322 2.01 8.55 38.39
C PRO A 322 1.27 7.25 38.76
N ASP A 323 -0.04 7.19 38.55
CA ASP A 323 -0.88 6.01 38.77
C ASP A 323 -0.93 5.05 37.55
N GLY A 324 -0.23 5.39 36.47
CA GLY A 324 -0.16 4.61 35.23
C GLY A 324 -1.28 4.90 34.23
N SER A 325 -2.19 5.83 34.50
CA SER A 325 -3.19 6.25 33.52
C SER A 325 -2.54 7.06 32.38
N ILE A 326 -3.17 7.08 31.20
CA ILE A 326 -2.68 7.87 30.07
C ILE A 326 -3.19 9.31 30.23
N ASN A 327 -2.28 10.29 30.10
CA ASN A 327 -2.67 11.70 30.07
C ASN A 327 -3.26 12.03 28.69
N VAL A 328 -4.45 12.62 28.68
CA VAL A 328 -5.10 13.09 27.46
C VAL A 328 -4.74 14.57 27.26
N PRO A 329 -3.96 14.93 26.22
CA PRO A 329 -3.59 16.31 25.95
C PRO A 329 -4.70 17.04 25.17
N ASP A 330 -4.60 18.37 25.13
CA ASP A 330 -5.36 19.17 24.17
C ASP A 330 -4.96 18.81 22.73
N ILE A 331 -5.97 18.84 21.85
CA ILE A 331 -5.81 18.56 20.43
C ILE A 331 -5.09 19.73 19.75
N ARG A 332 -4.15 19.43 18.86
CA ARG A 332 -3.40 20.42 18.05
C ARG A 332 -3.91 20.47 16.60
N PRO A 333 -3.57 21.50 15.81
CA PRO A 333 -3.75 21.49 14.35
C PRO A 333 -3.10 20.24 13.72
N GLY A 334 -3.79 19.60 12.77
CA GLY A 334 -3.41 18.30 12.23
C GLY A 334 -3.60 17.11 13.20
N GLY A 335 -4.13 17.36 14.41
CA GLY A 335 -4.64 16.34 15.33
C GLY A 335 -5.93 15.72 14.84
N LEU A 336 -6.46 14.69 15.51
CA LEU A 336 -7.77 14.13 15.23
C LEU A 336 -8.67 14.27 16.46
N ARG A 337 -9.76 15.01 16.33
CA ARG A 337 -10.81 15.05 17.36
C ARG A 337 -11.62 13.76 17.31
N ARG A 338 -12.36 13.41 18.36
CA ARG A 338 -13.42 12.37 18.32
C ARG A 338 -14.78 13.03 18.13
N LEU A 339 -15.62 12.52 17.23
CA LEU A 339 -17.03 12.94 17.15
C LEU A 339 -17.86 12.07 18.05
N GLU A 340 -17.67 10.76 17.88
CA GLU A 340 -18.56 9.80 18.48
C GLU A 340 -17.76 8.66 19.08
N LEU A 341 -18.27 8.20 20.21
CA LEU A 341 -17.91 6.94 20.83
C LEU A 341 -19.21 6.12 20.84
N VAL A 342 -19.35 5.23 19.88
CA VAL A 342 -20.57 4.47 19.63
C VAL A 342 -20.47 3.10 20.29
N LYS A 343 -21.52 2.74 21.02
CA LYS A 343 -21.75 1.36 21.45
C LYS A 343 -22.62 0.66 20.40
N PRO A 344 -22.09 -0.29 19.61
CA PRO A 344 -22.90 -0.93 18.58
C PRO A 344 -24.00 -1.77 19.23
N ALA A 345 -25.17 -1.84 18.58
CA ALA A 345 -26.31 -2.62 19.07
C ALA A 345 -26.08 -4.14 19.00
N ARG A 346 -25.14 -4.59 18.15
CA ARG A 346 -24.74 -5.99 17.97
C ARG A 346 -23.26 -6.07 17.57
N THR A 347 -22.62 -7.20 17.86
CA THR A 347 -21.23 -7.48 17.41
C THR A 347 -21.03 -8.97 17.12
N HIS A 348 -19.84 -9.34 16.66
CA HIS A 348 -19.40 -10.72 16.56
C HIS A 348 -19.15 -11.31 17.97
N LYS A 349 -19.27 -12.63 18.14
CA LYS A 349 -19.10 -13.30 19.44
C LYS A 349 -17.79 -12.94 20.18
N ALA A 350 -16.72 -12.66 19.44
CA ALA A 350 -15.43 -12.23 20.02
C ALA A 350 -15.47 -10.82 20.66
N GLY A 351 -16.45 -10.00 20.29
CA GLY A 351 -16.73 -8.68 20.83
C GLY A 351 -17.83 -8.66 21.89
N GLU A 352 -18.35 -9.82 22.31
CA GLU A 352 -19.35 -9.95 23.37
C GLU A 352 -18.69 -10.27 24.72
N ASN A 353 -19.33 -9.84 25.80
CA ASN A 353 -19.06 -10.33 27.15
C ASN A 353 -19.65 -11.76 27.30
N GLU A 354 -19.30 -12.45 28.38
CA GLU A 354 -19.83 -13.80 28.67
C GLU A 354 -21.35 -13.83 28.82
N ASP A 355 -21.96 -12.71 29.22
CA ASP A 355 -23.41 -12.53 29.35
C ASP A 355 -24.11 -12.15 28.03
N GLY A 356 -23.37 -12.10 26.92
CA GLY A 356 -23.86 -11.75 25.59
C GLY A 356 -24.03 -10.24 25.35
N THR A 357 -23.70 -9.39 26.33
CA THR A 357 -23.70 -7.94 26.12
C THR A 357 -22.52 -7.49 25.25
N VAL A 358 -22.72 -6.47 24.42
CA VAL A 358 -21.67 -5.95 23.53
C VAL A 358 -20.53 -5.34 24.36
N ARG A 359 -19.29 -5.79 24.15
CA ARG A 359 -18.07 -5.24 24.76
C ARG A 359 -17.44 -4.16 23.90
N ASP A 360 -17.53 -4.30 22.59
CA ASP A 360 -16.88 -3.40 21.63
C ASP A 360 -17.32 -1.94 21.73
N TRP A 361 -16.44 -1.06 21.27
CA TRP A 361 -16.66 0.37 21.10
C TRP A 361 -16.12 0.82 19.75
N LEU A 362 -16.88 1.67 19.06
CA LEU A 362 -16.47 2.30 17.82
C LEU A 362 -16.14 3.76 18.10
N HIS A 363 -14.91 4.16 17.79
CA HIS A 363 -14.48 5.55 17.88
C HIS A 363 -14.49 6.16 16.49
N VAL A 364 -15.16 7.30 16.31
CA VAL A 364 -15.20 8.02 15.04
C VAL A 364 -14.36 9.29 15.15
N TRP A 365 -13.22 9.25 14.47
CA TRP A 365 -12.21 10.29 14.41
C TRP A 365 -12.17 10.93 13.04
N SER A 366 -11.58 12.10 13.04
CA SER A 366 -10.96 12.69 11.88
C SER A 366 -10.11 13.84 12.38
N LEU A 367 -9.37 14.42 11.44
CA LEU A 367 -8.45 15.54 11.58
C LEU A 367 -8.95 16.70 12.45
N VAL A 368 -8.18 17.76 12.57
CA VAL A 368 -8.52 19.06 13.12
C VAL A 368 -7.75 20.00 12.21
N GLY A 369 -8.41 21.02 11.65
CA GLY A 369 -7.96 21.86 10.54
C GLY A 369 -6.45 22.01 10.56
N ALA A 370 -5.82 21.64 9.44
CA ALA A 370 -4.37 21.69 9.31
C ALA A 370 -3.92 23.15 9.34
#